data_AF-A0AAW5PP98-F1
#
_entry.id   AF-A0AAW5PP98-F1
#
_cell.length_a   1.000
_cell.length_b   1.000
_cell.length_c   1.000
_cell.angle_alpha   90.00
_cell.angle_beta   90.00
_cell.angle_gamma   90.00
#
_symmetry.space_group_name_H-M   'P 1'
#
loop_
_entity.id
_entity.type
_entity.pdbx_description
1 polymer ?
#
loop_
_entity_poly.entity_id
_entity_poly.type
_entity_poly.pdbx_seq_one_letter_code
_entity_poly.pdbx_strand_id
1 'polypeptide(L)'
;MSIHEKFYGQAIREAESGARRDDIWAKAFAEAGGNPARSKALYIQLVARHLSSVADAFDREERRQAVAEAALYSGGAIVRIGKRVAYLMFLWGTWAVLSLALLSLLGNQSQELYRAFVQQQAINLKLPEDPSFARRTFYDAEGAPFLEPTRQDYYNVAVLQSTGLRNAPIPAQLYGDIRVSDFYFNYPEAAPIMLAGITNANQQYSQMLRSKPDVGTVISADTGRWVSLYLIIGLIFVGLTWAVIAMSRRRPT
;
A
#
# COMPACT_ATOMS: atom_id res chain seq x y z
N MET A 1 -46.03 36.28 -22.85
CA MET A 1 -46.80 35.45 -21.89
C MET A 1 -47.96 34.87 -22.68
N SER A 2 -47.85 33.61 -23.11
CA SER A 2 -48.91 32.96 -23.89
C SER A 2 -50.08 32.63 -22.96
N ILE A 3 -51.24 33.23 -23.20
CA ILE A 3 -52.45 32.88 -22.45
C ILE A 3 -52.89 31.51 -22.96
N HIS A 4 -52.98 30.52 -22.08
CA HIS A 4 -53.48 29.21 -22.49
C HIS A 4 -54.95 29.29 -22.89
N GLU A 5 -55.28 28.75 -24.08
CA GLU A 5 -56.63 28.76 -24.64
C GLU A 5 -57.69 28.18 -23.69
N LYS A 6 -57.29 27.23 -22.83
CA LYS A 6 -58.15 26.62 -21.81
C LYS A 6 -58.79 27.63 -20.84
N PHE A 7 -58.15 28.79 -20.60
CA PHE A 7 -58.65 29.80 -19.66
C PHE A 7 -59.67 30.75 -20.26
N TYR A 8 -59.71 30.90 -21.60
CA TYR A 8 -60.74 31.73 -22.25
C TYR A 8 -62.14 31.16 -22.06
N GLY A 9 -62.31 29.84 -22.14
CA GLY A 9 -63.61 29.20 -21.88
C GLY A 9 -64.12 29.46 -20.45
N GLN A 10 -63.22 29.49 -19.46
CA GLN A 10 -63.58 29.81 -18.09
C GLN A 10 -63.91 31.30 -17.91
N ALA A 11 -63.15 32.19 -18.56
CA ALA A 11 -63.41 33.61 -18.56
C ALA A 11 -64.75 33.99 -19.21
N ILE A 12 -65.15 33.29 -20.28
CA ILE A 12 -66.46 33.48 -20.93
C ILE A 12 -67.60 33.07 -20.00
N ARG A 13 -67.50 31.88 -19.38
CA ARG A 13 -68.51 31.41 -18.42
C ARG A 13 -68.68 32.38 -17.25
N GLU A 14 -67.59 32.96 -16.75
CA GLU A 14 -67.63 33.98 -15.70
C GLU A 14 -68.32 35.28 -16.19
N ALA A 15 -68.03 35.70 -17.42
CA ALA A 15 -68.66 36.89 -18.01
C ALA A 15 -70.17 36.69 -18.31
N GLU A 16 -70.62 35.45 -18.53
CA GLU A 16 -72.01 35.11 -18.82
C GLU A 16 -72.84 34.80 -17.57
N SER A 17 -72.23 34.27 -16.52
CA SER A 17 -72.92 33.95 -15.26
C SER A 17 -73.33 35.18 -14.45
N GLY A 18 -72.78 36.35 -14.77
CA GLY A 18 -72.99 37.60 -14.03
C GLY A 18 -72.18 37.68 -12.73
N ALA A 19 -71.49 36.60 -12.32
CA ALA A 19 -70.57 36.60 -11.20
C ALA A 19 -69.21 37.17 -11.61
N ARG A 20 -69.14 38.50 -11.75
CA ARG A 20 -67.94 39.18 -12.25
C ARG A 20 -67.01 39.62 -11.12
N ARG A 21 -65.73 39.74 -11.44
CA ARG A 21 -64.68 40.37 -10.62
C ARG A 21 -64.64 41.86 -10.90
N ASP A 22 -65.11 42.66 -9.94
CA ASP A 22 -65.32 44.10 -10.15
C ASP A 22 -64.05 44.90 -10.40
N ASP A 23 -62.93 44.47 -9.82
CA ASP A 23 -61.62 45.04 -10.04
C ASP A 23 -61.15 44.86 -11.50
N ILE A 24 -61.28 43.65 -12.05
CA ILE A 24 -60.90 43.36 -13.43
C ILE A 24 -61.86 44.03 -14.41
N TRP A 25 -63.15 44.11 -14.07
CA TRP A 25 -64.11 44.82 -14.90
C TRP A 25 -63.86 46.32 -14.91
N ALA A 26 -63.64 46.95 -13.76
CA ALA A 26 -63.39 48.39 -13.70
C ALA A 26 -62.20 48.76 -14.59
N LYS A 27 -61.15 47.93 -14.58
CA LYS A 27 -60.00 48.05 -15.48
C LYS A 27 -60.40 47.89 -16.95
N ALA A 28 -61.16 46.85 -17.29
CA ALA A 28 -61.63 46.63 -18.66
C ALA A 28 -62.51 47.78 -19.18
N PHE A 29 -63.37 48.34 -18.32
CA PHE A 29 -64.28 49.42 -18.64
C PHE A 29 -63.56 50.75 -18.85
N ALA A 30 -62.57 51.04 -17.99
CA ALA A 30 -61.68 52.18 -18.16
C ALA A 30 -60.87 52.08 -19.47
N GLU A 31 -60.27 50.91 -19.76
CA GLU A 31 -59.51 50.67 -20.99
C GLU A 31 -60.39 50.69 -22.26
N ALA A 32 -61.68 50.37 -22.13
CA ALA A 32 -62.65 50.42 -23.23
C ALA A 32 -63.20 51.82 -23.52
N GLY A 33 -62.88 52.83 -22.71
CA GLY A 33 -63.48 54.16 -22.79
C GLY A 33 -64.99 54.15 -22.51
N GLY A 34 -65.45 53.27 -21.61
CA GLY A 34 -66.85 53.15 -21.23
C GLY A 34 -67.76 52.43 -22.24
N ASN A 35 -67.23 51.91 -23.36
CA ASN A 35 -68.02 51.13 -24.31
C ASN A 35 -68.31 49.72 -23.76
N PRO A 36 -69.58 49.34 -23.52
CA PRO A 36 -69.91 48.07 -22.86
C PRO A 36 -69.49 46.82 -23.63
N ALA A 37 -69.64 46.82 -24.96
CA ALA A 37 -69.29 45.68 -25.81
C ALA A 37 -67.77 45.45 -25.82
N ARG A 38 -67.00 46.53 -25.95
CA ARG A 38 -65.54 46.49 -25.88
C ARG A 38 -65.04 46.12 -24.48
N SER A 39 -65.72 46.61 -23.44
CA SER A 39 -65.42 46.27 -22.04
C SER A 39 -65.56 44.77 -21.78
N LYS A 40 -66.62 44.15 -22.32
CA LYS A 40 -66.83 42.69 -22.17
C LYS A 40 -65.72 41.88 -22.82
N ALA A 41 -65.27 42.26 -24.02
CA ALA A 41 -64.16 41.59 -24.69
C ALA A 41 -62.83 41.73 -23.91
N LEU A 42 -62.52 42.95 -23.45
CA LEU A 42 -61.33 43.21 -22.63
C LEU A 42 -61.39 42.49 -21.28
N TYR A 43 -62.56 42.41 -20.65
CA TYR A 43 -62.76 41.68 -19.41
C TYR A 43 -62.40 40.21 -19.56
N ILE A 44 -62.93 39.53 -20.59
CA ILE A 44 -62.64 38.12 -20.86
C ILE A 44 -61.12 37.90 -21.03
N GLN A 45 -60.44 38.79 -21.77
CA GLN A 45 -59.00 38.71 -21.97
C GLN A 45 -58.22 38.88 -20.65
N LEU A 46 -58.59 39.87 -19.84
CA LEU A 46 -57.92 40.13 -18.56
C LEU A 46 -58.15 38.99 -17.54
N VAL A 47 -59.36 38.43 -17.49
CA VAL A 47 -59.67 37.26 -16.65
C VAL A 47 -58.87 36.04 -17.10
N ALA A 48 -58.84 35.73 -18.41
CA ALA A 48 -58.06 34.62 -18.93
C ALA A 48 -56.56 34.76 -18.61
N ARG A 49 -56.01 35.98 -18.72
CA ARG A 49 -54.64 36.28 -18.32
C ARG A 49 -54.41 36.11 -16.83
N HIS A 50 -55.33 36.57 -16.00
CA HIS A 50 -55.26 36.43 -14.54
C HIS A 50 -55.26 34.94 -14.14
N LEU A 51 -56.20 34.15 -14.65
CA LEU A 51 -56.28 32.72 -14.39
C LEU A 51 -55.00 31.99 -14.82
N SER A 52 -54.46 32.32 -16.00
CA SER A 52 -53.18 31.77 -16.46
C SER A 52 -52.04 32.11 -15.50
N SER A 53 -51.96 33.35 -15.04
CA SER A 53 -50.89 33.77 -14.13
C SER A 53 -50.95 33.09 -12.76
N VAL A 54 -52.16 32.84 -12.26
CA VAL A 54 -52.38 32.14 -10.99
C VAL A 54 -51.98 30.66 -11.12
N ALA A 55 -52.37 30.01 -12.22
CA ALA A 55 -51.97 28.63 -12.50
C ALA A 55 -50.43 28.50 -12.60
N ASP A 56 -49.78 29.40 -13.35
CA ASP A 56 -48.32 29.40 -13.49
C ASP A 56 -47.61 29.67 -12.15
N ALA A 57 -48.22 30.46 -11.25
CA ALA A 57 -47.67 30.70 -9.92
C ALA A 57 -47.76 29.45 -9.04
N PHE A 58 -48.88 28.74 -9.09
CA PHE A 58 -49.08 27.50 -8.35
C PHE A 58 -48.10 26.41 -8.81
N ASP A 59 -47.99 26.18 -10.12
CA ASP A 59 -47.06 25.19 -10.70
C ASP A 59 -45.60 25.49 -10.33
N ARG A 60 -45.22 26.77 -10.25
CA ARG A 60 -43.88 27.17 -9.83
C ARG A 60 -43.62 26.89 -8.36
N GLU A 61 -44.62 27.09 -7.51
CA GLU A 61 -44.47 26.82 -6.07
C GLU A 61 -44.40 25.32 -5.81
N GLU A 62 -45.22 24.50 -6.47
CA GLU A 62 -45.15 23.05 -6.40
C GLU A 62 -43.79 22.52 -6.88
N ARG A 63 -43.26 23.05 -7.99
CA ARG A 63 -41.90 22.71 -8.46
C ARG A 63 -40.82 23.13 -7.46
N ARG A 64 -40.97 24.29 -6.81
CA ARG A 64 -40.02 24.73 -5.77
C ARG A 64 -40.04 23.80 -4.57
N GLN A 65 -41.22 23.37 -4.13
CA GLN A 65 -41.37 22.40 -3.04
C GLN A 65 -40.76 21.04 -3.42
N ALA A 66 -41.06 20.52 -4.62
CA ALA A 66 -40.47 19.27 -5.10
C ALA A 66 -38.93 19.32 -5.20
N VAL A 67 -38.37 20.45 -5.65
CA VAL A 67 -36.91 20.65 -5.70
C VAL A 67 -36.32 20.77 -4.30
N ALA A 68 -37.01 21.44 -3.36
CA ALA A 68 -36.57 21.55 -1.98
C ALA A 68 -36.57 20.17 -1.28
N GLU A 69 -37.60 19.35 -1.49
CA GLU A 69 -37.64 17.98 -0.98
C GLU A 69 -36.55 17.10 -1.60
N ALA A 70 -36.31 17.20 -2.91
CA ALA A 70 -35.22 16.49 -3.57
C ALA A 70 -33.83 16.94 -3.08
N ALA A 71 -33.66 18.22 -2.76
CA ALA A 71 -32.43 18.76 -2.19
C ALA A 71 -32.19 18.22 -0.76
N LEU A 72 -33.23 18.14 0.06
CA LEU A 72 -33.15 17.56 1.41
C LEU A 72 -32.79 16.07 1.37
N TYR A 73 -33.34 15.31 0.42
CA TYR A 73 -33.02 13.89 0.24
C TYR A 73 -31.61 13.65 -0.28
N SER A 74 -31.11 14.49 -1.19
CA SER A 74 -29.77 14.33 -1.78
C SER A 74 -28.64 14.75 -0.83
N GLY A 75 -28.84 15.80 -0.03
CA GLY A 75 -27.82 16.29 0.92
C GLY A 75 -27.44 15.26 1.99
N GLY A 76 -28.41 14.53 2.54
CA GLY A 76 -28.16 13.51 3.58
C GLY A 76 -27.53 12.22 3.07
N ALA A 77 -27.67 11.90 1.78
CA ALA A 77 -27.05 10.71 1.17
C ALA A 77 -25.55 10.92 0.93
N ILE A 78 -25.16 12.08 0.43
CA ILE A 78 -23.76 12.41 0.11
C ILE A 78 -22.90 12.42 1.38
N VAL A 79 -23.38 13.02 2.46
CA VAL A 79 -22.65 13.05 3.75
C VAL A 79 -22.47 11.64 4.34
N ARG A 80 -23.47 10.76 4.22
CA ARG A 80 -23.37 9.37 4.70
C ARG A 80 -22.38 8.55 3.87
N ILE A 81 -22.36 8.74 2.55
CA ILE A 81 -21.40 8.07 1.67
C ILE A 81 -19.98 8.57 1.95
N GLY A 82 -19.79 9.90 2.09
CA GLY A 82 -18.50 10.51 2.40
C GLY A 82 -17.87 9.97 3.69
N LYS A 83 -18.66 9.83 4.77
CA LYS A 83 -18.17 9.26 6.05
C LYS A 83 -17.72 7.80 5.91
N ARG A 84 -18.44 6.98 5.14
CA ARG A 84 -18.07 5.57 4.91
C ARG A 84 -16.78 5.46 4.10
N VAL A 85 -16.63 6.28 3.05
CA VAL A 85 -15.41 6.30 2.23
C VAL A 85 -14.21 6.77 3.05
N ALA A 86 -14.36 7.85 3.82
CA ALA A 86 -13.29 8.36 4.69
C ALA A 86 -12.84 7.32 5.73
N TYR A 87 -13.79 6.61 6.36
CA TYR A 87 -13.48 5.53 7.31
C TYR A 87 -12.72 4.38 6.64
N LEU A 88 -13.15 3.94 5.45
CA LEU A 88 -12.44 2.90 4.71
C LEU A 88 -11.02 3.34 4.34
N MET A 89 -10.84 4.57 3.85
CA MET A 89 -9.51 5.11 3.53
C MET A 89 -8.60 5.13 4.76
N PHE A 90 -9.12 5.54 5.92
CA PHE A 90 -8.37 5.52 7.18
C PHE A 90 -7.96 4.11 7.59
N LEU A 91 -8.86 3.13 7.46
CA LEU A 91 -8.58 1.73 7.77
C LEU A 91 -7.46 1.18 6.88
N TRP A 92 -7.55 1.42 5.56
CA TRP A 92 -6.53 1.01 4.59
C TRP A 92 -5.18 1.70 4.83
N GLY A 93 -5.19 3.00 5.13
CA GLY A 93 -3.97 3.76 5.44
C GLY A 93 -3.25 3.22 6.68
N THR A 94 -3.99 2.90 7.74
CA THR A 94 -3.43 2.32 8.97
C THR A 94 -2.77 0.96 8.70
N TRP A 95 -3.38 0.14 7.85
CA TRP A 95 -2.81 -1.14 7.44
C TRP A 95 -1.53 -1.01 6.63
N ALA A 96 -1.49 -0.10 5.66
CA ALA A 96 -0.29 0.15 4.88
C ALA A 96 0.90 0.52 5.79
N VAL A 97 0.66 1.36 6.80
CA VAL A 97 1.70 1.74 7.78
C VAL A 97 2.12 0.55 8.65
N LEU A 98 1.18 -0.25 9.16
CA LEU A 98 1.49 -1.43 9.97
C LEU A 98 2.29 -2.48 9.19
N SER A 99 1.92 -2.76 7.94
CA SER A 99 2.66 -3.68 7.07
C SER A 99 4.08 -3.19 6.81
N LEU A 100 4.27 -1.88 6.59
CA LEU A 100 5.60 -1.29 6.36
C LEU A 100 6.48 -1.38 7.62
N ALA A 101 5.91 -1.07 8.79
CA ALA A 101 6.61 -1.17 10.07
C ALA A 101 7.05 -2.62 10.36
N LEU A 102 6.18 -3.58 10.07
CA LEU A 102 6.45 -5.00 10.27
C LEU A 102 7.51 -5.55 9.31
N LEU A 103 7.48 -5.14 8.04
CA LEU A 103 8.55 -5.45 7.08
C LEU A 103 9.91 -4.91 7.55
N SER A 104 9.92 -3.71 8.13
CA SER A 104 11.13 -3.10 8.68
C SER A 104 11.67 -3.87 9.89
N LEU A 105 10.78 -4.33 10.78
CA LEU A 105 11.13 -5.18 11.93
C LEU A 105 11.71 -6.54 11.50
N LEU A 106 11.08 -7.19 10.52
CA LEU A 106 11.55 -8.47 9.98
C LEU A 106 12.92 -8.32 9.29
N GLY A 107 13.11 -7.22 8.56
CA GLY A 107 14.41 -6.89 7.97
C GLY A 107 15.51 -6.78 9.03
N ASN A 108 15.24 -6.10 10.15
CA ASN A 108 16.22 -5.94 11.21
C ASN A 108 16.53 -7.27 11.94
N GLN A 109 15.50 -8.05 12.29
CA GLN A 109 15.71 -9.36 12.94
C GLN A 109 16.47 -10.35 12.06
N SER A 110 16.23 -10.34 10.74
CA SER A 110 16.95 -11.22 9.83
C SER A 110 18.46 -10.97 9.83
N GLN A 111 18.88 -9.70 9.98
CA GLN A 111 20.30 -9.37 10.08
C GLN A 111 20.91 -9.80 11.42
N GLU A 112 20.18 -9.67 12.53
CA GLU A 112 20.65 -10.12 13.84
C GLU A 112 20.82 -11.64 13.88
N LEU A 113 19.84 -12.39 13.37
CA LEU A 113 19.92 -13.84 13.25
C LEU A 113 21.08 -14.27 12.35
N TYR A 114 21.29 -13.57 11.23
CA TYR A 114 22.43 -13.84 10.35
C TYR A 114 23.77 -13.58 11.06
N ARG A 115 23.89 -12.46 11.79
CA ARG A 115 25.11 -12.14 12.57
C ARG A 115 25.36 -13.17 13.66
N ALA A 116 24.34 -13.56 14.41
CA ALA A 116 24.45 -14.58 15.45
C ALA A 116 24.88 -15.93 14.87
N PHE A 117 24.34 -16.32 13.72
CA PHE A 117 24.74 -17.53 13.00
C PHE A 117 26.20 -17.49 12.56
N VAL A 118 26.64 -16.38 11.93
CA VAL A 118 28.05 -16.22 11.50
C VAL A 118 28.99 -16.24 12.70
N GLN A 119 28.64 -15.58 13.81
CA GLN A 119 29.44 -15.60 15.04
C GLN A 119 29.52 -17.00 15.65
N GLN A 120 28.41 -17.74 15.70
CA GLN A 120 28.40 -19.10 16.24
C GLN A 120 29.23 -20.05 15.37
N GLN A 121 29.25 -19.86 14.05
CA GLN A 121 30.16 -20.61 13.18
C GLN A 121 31.63 -20.23 13.38
N ALA A 122 31.93 -18.95 13.56
CA ALA A 122 33.29 -18.48 13.83
C ALA A 122 33.84 -19.03 15.17
N ILE A 123 33.01 -19.14 16.21
CA ILE A 123 33.42 -19.66 17.53
C ILE A 123 33.71 -21.17 17.50
N ASN A 124 32.94 -21.93 16.73
CA ASN A 124 33.14 -23.38 16.59
C ASN A 124 34.30 -23.77 15.66
N LEU A 125 34.94 -22.78 15.04
CA LEU A 125 36.14 -22.93 14.21
C LEU A 125 37.43 -22.58 14.95
N LYS A 126 37.41 -22.49 16.28
CA LYS A 126 38.64 -22.59 17.07
C LYS A 126 39.21 -23.99 16.84
N LEU A 127 40.16 -24.10 15.90
CA LEU A 127 40.96 -25.30 15.77
C LEU A 127 41.59 -25.59 17.14
N PRO A 128 41.68 -26.87 17.55
CA PRO A 128 42.38 -27.22 18.77
C PRO A 128 43.78 -26.61 18.73
N GLU A 129 44.12 -25.83 19.75
CA GLU A 129 45.47 -25.32 20.00
C GLU A 129 46.34 -26.53 20.32
N ASP A 130 46.84 -27.18 19.28
CA ASP A 130 47.80 -28.26 19.43
C ASP A 130 49.19 -27.61 19.68
N PRO A 131 49.79 -27.85 20.87
CA PRO A 131 51.04 -27.21 21.26
C PRO A 131 52.25 -27.70 20.43
N SER A 132 52.09 -28.70 19.56
CA SER A 132 53.16 -29.15 18.65
C SER A 132 53.45 -28.18 17.49
N PHE A 133 52.70 -27.09 17.36
CA PHE A 133 52.80 -26.11 16.27
C PHE A 133 53.47 -24.78 16.67
N ALA A 134 54.51 -24.82 17.49
CA ALA A 134 55.37 -23.66 17.69
C ALA A 134 55.94 -23.20 16.32
N ARG A 135 55.75 -21.92 15.97
CA ARG A 135 56.21 -21.34 14.70
C ARG A 135 57.71 -21.62 14.53
N ARG A 136 58.06 -22.40 13.50
CA ARG A 136 59.46 -22.57 13.12
C ARG A 136 59.94 -21.28 12.46
N THR A 137 61.12 -20.82 12.86
CA THR A 137 61.77 -19.66 12.24
C THR A 137 62.67 -20.18 11.14
N PHE A 138 62.41 -19.74 9.92
CA PHE A 138 63.26 -19.97 8.75
C PHE A 138 64.06 -18.71 8.46
N TYR A 139 65.10 -18.83 7.66
CA TYR A 139 65.91 -17.71 7.19
C TYR A 139 65.90 -17.71 5.67
N ASP A 140 65.76 -16.54 5.05
CA ASP A 140 65.87 -16.40 3.60
C ASP A 140 67.34 -16.50 3.13
N ALA A 141 67.57 -16.36 1.83
CA ALA A 141 68.90 -16.47 1.23
C ALA A 141 69.85 -15.35 1.72
N GLU A 142 69.30 -14.22 2.16
CA GLU A 142 69.99 -13.08 2.74
C GLU A 142 70.20 -13.21 4.26
N GLY A 143 69.67 -14.26 4.88
CA GLY A 143 69.77 -14.55 6.30
C GLY A 143 68.78 -13.79 7.19
N ALA A 144 67.75 -13.15 6.61
CA ALA A 144 66.69 -12.53 7.38
C ALA A 144 65.67 -13.58 7.86
N PRO A 145 65.28 -13.57 9.14
CA PRO A 145 64.34 -14.55 9.67
C PRO A 145 62.92 -14.28 9.19
N PHE A 146 62.20 -15.33 8.79
CA PHE A 146 60.76 -15.30 8.60
C PHE A 146 60.10 -16.48 9.35
N LEU A 147 58.88 -16.26 9.83
CA LEU A 147 58.14 -17.29 10.58
C LEU A 147 57.29 -18.11 9.62
N GLU A 148 57.28 -19.43 9.81
CA GLU A 148 56.36 -20.31 9.08
C GLU A 148 54.91 -19.87 9.37
N PRO A 149 54.08 -19.66 8.34
CA PRO A 149 52.67 -19.40 8.56
C PRO A 149 52.05 -20.61 9.29
N THR A 150 51.29 -20.35 10.34
CA THR A 150 50.62 -21.43 11.06
C THR A 150 49.52 -22.02 10.19
N ARG A 151 49.09 -23.27 10.45
CA ARG A 151 47.87 -23.81 9.81
C ARG A 151 46.66 -22.90 10.01
N GLN A 152 46.62 -22.13 11.10
CA GLN A 152 45.58 -21.14 11.33
C GLN A 152 45.71 -19.93 10.42
N ASP A 153 46.93 -19.45 10.15
CA ASP A 153 47.19 -18.39 9.16
C ASP A 153 46.76 -18.86 7.75
N TYR A 154 47.08 -20.09 7.37
CA TYR A 154 46.61 -20.70 6.11
C TYR A 154 45.08 -20.87 6.06
N TYR A 155 44.47 -21.29 7.16
CA TYR A 155 43.03 -21.45 7.27
C TYR A 155 42.29 -20.11 7.15
N ASN A 156 42.78 -19.07 7.84
CA ASN A 156 42.21 -17.72 7.79
C ASN A 156 42.20 -17.18 6.36
N VAL A 157 43.25 -17.44 5.59
CA VAL A 157 43.35 -17.00 4.19
C VAL A 157 42.41 -17.78 3.29
N ALA A 158 42.29 -19.10 3.48
CA ALA A 158 41.35 -19.94 2.73
C ALA A 158 39.89 -19.54 3.00
N VAL A 159 39.55 -19.19 4.26
CA VAL A 159 38.22 -18.69 4.62
C VAL A 159 37.96 -17.32 4.00
N LEU A 160 38.94 -16.41 3.98
CA LEU A 160 38.78 -15.09 3.35
C LEU A 160 38.60 -15.17 1.83
N GLN A 161 39.32 -16.07 1.15
CA GLN A 161 39.17 -16.28 -0.29
C GLN A 161 37.82 -16.92 -0.64
N SER A 162 37.33 -17.87 0.16
CA SER A 162 36.09 -18.60 -0.11
C SER A 162 34.81 -17.83 0.27
N THR A 163 34.86 -16.91 1.24
CA THR A 163 33.69 -16.14 1.68
C THR A 163 33.46 -14.83 0.91
N GLY A 164 34.37 -14.45 0.00
CA GLY A 164 34.26 -13.20 -0.77
C GLY A 164 34.37 -11.92 0.06
N LEU A 165 34.71 -12.03 1.35
CA LEU A 165 34.94 -10.91 2.27
C LEU A 165 36.29 -10.24 1.98
N ARG A 166 36.38 -9.51 0.85
CA ARG A 166 37.60 -8.80 0.43
C ARG A 166 38.05 -7.65 1.37
N ASN A 167 37.27 -7.30 2.40
CA ASN A 167 37.43 -6.05 3.14
C ASN A 167 37.67 -6.19 4.65
N ALA A 168 37.97 -7.39 5.18
CA ALA A 168 38.52 -7.46 6.53
C ALA A 168 39.99 -6.98 6.49
N PRO A 169 40.39 -5.96 7.27
CA PRO A 169 41.76 -5.48 7.26
C PRO A 169 42.65 -6.49 7.97
N ILE A 170 43.25 -7.40 7.20
CA ILE A 170 44.44 -8.11 7.64
C ILE A 170 45.65 -7.21 7.34
N PRO A 171 46.64 -7.09 8.26
CA PRO A 171 47.82 -6.28 8.04
C PRO A 171 48.49 -6.65 6.71
N ALA A 172 48.64 -5.66 5.82
CA ALA A 172 49.18 -5.81 4.46
C ALA A 172 50.63 -6.32 4.37
N GLN A 173 51.27 -6.61 5.51
CA GLN A 173 52.65 -7.07 5.58
C GLN A 173 52.82 -8.59 5.38
N LEU A 174 51.73 -9.37 5.37
CA LEU A 174 51.80 -10.84 5.22
C LEU A 174 51.51 -11.37 3.82
N TYR A 175 51.14 -10.52 2.86
CA TYR A 175 50.83 -10.93 1.49
C TYR A 175 51.50 -10.00 0.48
N GLY A 176 52.77 -10.29 0.16
CA GLY A 176 53.19 -10.13 -1.24
C GLY A 176 52.41 -11.16 -2.07
N ASP A 177 52.10 -10.84 -3.33
CA ASP A 177 51.35 -11.69 -4.27
C ASP A 177 52.01 -13.07 -4.49
N ILE A 178 51.87 -14.02 -3.56
CA ILE A 178 52.37 -15.38 -3.75
C ILE A 178 51.37 -16.12 -4.63
N ARG A 179 51.71 -16.32 -5.91
CA ARG A 179 50.94 -17.22 -6.78
C ARG A 179 51.22 -18.66 -6.34
N VAL A 180 50.24 -19.55 -6.51
CA VAL A 180 50.41 -20.99 -6.18
C VAL A 180 51.64 -21.58 -6.89
N SER A 181 51.98 -21.06 -8.08
CA SER A 181 53.20 -21.41 -8.83
C SER A 181 54.48 -21.06 -8.08
N ASP A 182 54.52 -19.94 -7.36
CA ASP A 182 55.72 -19.46 -6.66
C ASP A 182 56.03 -20.33 -5.45
N PHE A 183 54.99 -20.96 -4.88
CA PHE A 183 55.12 -21.92 -3.80
C PHE A 183 55.78 -23.23 -4.25
N TYR A 184 55.40 -23.74 -5.43
CA TYR A 184 56.03 -24.92 -6.03
C TYR A 184 57.49 -24.67 -6.41
N PHE A 185 57.80 -23.45 -6.85
CA PHE A 185 59.14 -23.09 -7.29
C PHE A 185 60.12 -22.95 -6.11
N ASN A 186 59.67 -22.32 -5.02
CA ASN A 186 60.53 -22.05 -3.87
C ASN A 186 60.56 -23.20 -2.83
N TYR A 187 59.52 -24.04 -2.80
CA TYR A 187 59.39 -25.11 -1.79
C TYR A 187 58.92 -26.45 -2.41
N PRO A 188 59.70 -27.03 -3.35
CA PRO A 188 59.28 -28.19 -4.13
C PRO A 188 58.99 -29.44 -3.28
N GLU A 189 59.70 -29.61 -2.15
CA GLU A 189 59.50 -30.77 -1.27
C GLU A 189 58.32 -30.61 -0.30
N ALA A 190 57.96 -29.37 0.07
CA ALA A 190 56.85 -29.10 0.98
C ALA A 190 55.51 -28.90 0.24
N ALA A 191 55.57 -28.47 -1.04
CA ALA A 191 54.39 -28.21 -1.86
C ALA A 191 53.42 -29.41 -1.96
N PRO A 192 53.86 -30.68 -2.12
CA PRO A 192 52.94 -31.83 -2.20
C PRO A 192 52.18 -32.06 -0.88
N ILE A 193 52.86 -31.89 0.25
CA ILE A 193 52.27 -32.06 1.60
C ILE A 193 51.25 -30.94 1.86
N MET A 194 51.58 -29.71 1.46
CA MET A 194 50.66 -28.57 1.59
C MET A 194 49.45 -28.70 0.67
N LEU A 195 49.64 -29.14 -0.59
CA LEU A 195 48.52 -29.35 -1.51
C LEU A 195 47.59 -30.48 -1.02
N ALA A 196 48.16 -31.56 -0.46
CA ALA A 196 47.40 -32.62 0.18
C ALA A 196 46.62 -32.12 1.41
N GLY A 197 47.21 -31.21 2.18
CA GLY A 197 46.54 -30.52 3.29
C GLY A 197 45.37 -29.65 2.83
N ILE A 198 45.56 -28.84 1.79
CA ILE A 198 44.52 -27.96 1.22
C ILE A 198 43.40 -28.78 0.60
N THR A 199 43.71 -29.86 -0.13
CA THR A 199 42.70 -30.74 -0.71
C THR A 199 41.89 -31.48 0.35
N ASN A 200 42.54 -32.01 1.40
CA ASN A 200 41.84 -32.61 2.53
C ASN A 200 40.97 -31.59 3.28
N ALA A 201 41.46 -30.37 3.51
CA ALA A 201 40.69 -29.31 4.15
C ALA A 201 39.46 -28.92 3.30
N ASN A 202 39.62 -28.78 1.97
CA ASN A 202 38.52 -28.52 1.06
C ASN A 202 37.52 -29.69 1.00
N GLN A 203 38.00 -30.94 1.11
CA GLN A 203 37.15 -32.11 1.15
C GLN A 203 36.34 -32.20 2.46
N GLN A 204 36.95 -31.90 3.60
CA GLN A 204 36.26 -31.82 4.89
C GLN A 204 35.26 -30.65 4.92
N TYR A 205 35.64 -29.50 4.37
CA TYR A 205 34.75 -28.34 4.26
C TYR A 205 33.53 -28.63 3.38
N SER A 206 33.73 -29.28 2.22
CA SER A 206 32.64 -29.69 1.34
C SER A 206 31.77 -30.80 1.95
N GLN A 207 32.33 -31.69 2.76
CA GLN A 207 31.55 -32.66 3.54
C GLN A 207 30.73 -31.96 4.64
N MET A 208 31.28 -30.98 5.36
CA MET A 208 30.54 -30.18 6.35
C MET A 208 29.41 -29.37 5.70
N LEU A 209 29.64 -28.81 4.50
CA LEU A 209 28.59 -28.12 3.75
C LEU A 209 27.47 -29.07 3.30
N ARG A 210 27.80 -30.31 2.94
CA ARG A 210 26.80 -31.34 2.59
C ARG A 210 26.06 -31.91 3.80
N SER A 211 26.68 -31.92 4.97
CA SER A 211 26.09 -32.49 6.20
C SER A 211 25.28 -31.48 7.03
N LYS A 212 25.41 -30.18 6.77
CA LYS A 212 24.56 -29.17 7.42
C LYS A 212 23.17 -29.16 6.76
N PRO A 213 22.09 -29.03 7.54
CA PRO A 213 20.75 -28.86 6.99
C PRO A 213 20.79 -27.65 6.07
N ASP A 214 20.35 -27.86 4.82
CA ASP A 214 20.36 -26.85 3.77
C ASP A 214 19.75 -25.57 4.34
N VAL A 215 20.48 -24.45 4.29
CA VAL A 215 20.04 -23.19 4.91
C VAL A 215 18.67 -22.77 4.36
N GLY A 216 18.34 -23.19 3.13
CA GLY A 216 17.01 -23.07 2.55
C GLY A 216 15.90 -23.84 3.30
N THR A 217 16.20 -24.97 3.94
CA THR A 217 15.23 -25.75 4.73
C THR A 217 14.92 -25.10 6.08
N VAL A 218 15.93 -24.52 6.76
CA VAL A 218 15.72 -23.81 8.03
C VAL A 218 14.97 -22.50 7.80
N ILE A 219 15.31 -21.77 6.73
CA ILE A 219 14.61 -20.54 6.36
C ILE A 219 13.17 -20.84 5.91
N SER A 220 12.94 -21.87 5.10
CA SER A 220 11.59 -22.19 4.58
C SER A 220 10.63 -22.69 5.66
N ALA A 221 11.11 -23.42 6.67
CA ALA A 221 10.27 -23.90 7.77
C ALA A 221 9.68 -22.74 8.61
N ASP A 222 10.47 -21.71 8.91
CA ASP A 222 9.97 -20.54 9.65
C ASP A 222 9.20 -19.56 8.77
N THR A 223 9.63 -19.36 7.51
CA THR A 223 8.90 -18.47 6.58
C THR A 223 7.47 -18.98 6.33
N GLY A 224 7.28 -20.31 6.23
CA GLY A 224 5.96 -20.91 6.04
C GLY A 224 4.99 -20.65 7.21
N ARG A 225 5.48 -20.63 8.46
CA ARG A 225 4.66 -20.32 9.64
C ARG A 225 4.20 -18.87 9.65
N TRP A 226 5.09 -17.94 9.29
CA TRP A 226 4.71 -16.53 9.20
C TRP A 226 3.72 -16.28 8.06
N VAL A 227 3.94 -16.85 6.87
CA VAL A 227 3.03 -16.71 5.72
C VAL A 227 1.63 -17.25 6.03
N SER A 228 1.54 -18.42 6.67
CA SER A 228 0.24 -18.99 7.06
C SER A 228 -0.49 -18.14 8.10
N LEU A 229 0.23 -17.58 9.07
CA LEU A 229 -0.34 -16.66 10.07
C LEU A 229 -0.87 -15.37 9.41
N TYR A 230 -0.16 -14.82 8.42
CA TYR A 230 -0.64 -13.68 7.62
C TYR A 230 -1.90 -13.99 6.82
N LEU A 231 -1.97 -15.16 6.18
CA LEU A 231 -3.16 -15.58 5.43
C LEU A 231 -4.38 -15.72 6.35
N ILE A 232 -4.20 -16.28 7.55
CA ILE A 232 -5.28 -16.41 8.54
C ILE A 232 -5.77 -15.03 9.01
N ILE A 233 -4.85 -14.13 9.38
CA ILE A 233 -5.21 -12.77 9.81
C ILE A 233 -5.91 -12.02 8.66
N GLY A 234 -5.38 -12.10 7.44
CA GLY A 234 -5.99 -11.50 6.25
C GLY A 234 -7.41 -11.99 6.01
N LEU A 235 -7.65 -13.30 6.10
CA LEU A 235 -8.99 -13.90 5.92
C LEU A 235 -9.98 -13.45 7.00
N ILE A 236 -9.57 -13.40 8.27
CA ILE A 236 -10.42 -12.91 9.38
C ILE A 236 -10.85 -11.46 9.10
N PHE A 237 -9.93 -10.62 8.63
CA PHE A 237 -10.22 -9.22 8.31
C PHE A 237 -11.11 -9.04 7.09
N VAL A 238 -10.93 -9.83 6.03
CA VAL A 238 -11.86 -9.85 4.89
C VAL A 238 -13.27 -10.23 5.36
N GLY A 239 -13.37 -11.24 6.24
CA GLY A 239 -14.63 -11.65 6.86
C GLY A 239 -15.28 -10.54 7.68
N LEU A 240 -14.52 -9.85 8.53
CA LEU A 240 -15.03 -8.73 9.34
C LEU A 240 -15.49 -7.55 8.48
N THR A 241 -14.70 -7.19 7.46
CA THR A 241 -15.04 -6.10 6.53
C THR A 241 -16.33 -6.43 5.78
N TRP A 242 -16.45 -7.67 5.30
CA TRP A 242 -17.65 -8.14 4.64
C TRP A 242 -18.87 -8.15 5.58
N ALA A 243 -18.70 -8.58 6.84
CA ALA A 243 -19.76 -8.55 7.85
C ALA A 243 -20.25 -7.12 8.15
N VAL A 244 -19.34 -6.13 8.26
CA VAL A 244 -19.71 -4.72 8.44
C VAL A 244 -20.47 -4.19 7.23
N ILE A 245 -20.02 -4.51 6.01
CA ILE A 245 -20.72 -4.13 4.78
C ILE A 245 -22.12 -4.76 4.75
N ALA A 246 -22.23 -6.05 5.08
CA ALA A 246 -23.50 -6.78 5.12
C ALA A 246 -24.47 -6.19 6.16
N MET A 247 -23.99 -5.88 7.37
CA MET A 247 -24.79 -5.22 8.40
C MET A 247 -25.23 -3.82 7.96
N SER A 248 -24.38 -3.06 7.27
CA SER A 248 -24.71 -1.72 6.78
C SER A 248 -25.76 -1.70 5.66
N ARG A 249 -26.02 -2.85 5.02
CA ARG A 249 -27.02 -3.04 3.96
C ARG A 249 -28.40 -3.47 4.50
N ARG A 250 -28.48 -3.99 5.73
CA ARG A 250 -29.78 -4.26 6.36
C ARG A 250 -30.42 -2.91 6.69
N ARG A 251 -31.42 -2.52 5.89
CA ARG A 251 -32.24 -1.33 6.17
C ARG A 251 -32.94 -1.54 7.52
N PRO A 252 -33.00 -0.53 8.41
CA PRO A 252 -33.89 -0.60 9.55
C PRO A 252 -35.32 -0.68 9.01
N THR A 253 -35.98 -1.81 9.26
CA THR A 253 -37.42 -2.02 9.09
C THR A 253 -38.17 -1.35 10.23
#